data_AF-A0A355ANY9-F1
#
_entry.id   AF-A0A355ANY9-F1
#
_cell.length_a   1.000
_cell.length_b   1.000
_cell.length_c   1.000
_cell.angle_alpha   90.00
_cell.angle_beta   90.00
_cell.angle_gamma   90.00
#
_symmetry.space_group_name_H-M   'P 1'
#
loop_
_entity.id
_entity.type
_entity.pdbx_description
1 polymer ?
#
loop_
_entity_poly.entity_id
_entity_poly.type
_entity_poly.pdbx_seq_one_letter_code
_entity_poly.pdbx_strand_id
1 'polypeptide(L)'
;NGRAVKVWEERQYRNLDDSIQLGTRNIKVALKRLRRFARTGADEELDMDDTIYSTAKNAGFLDIKMRPERHNAVKVLVFFDVGGSMYPYVRTCEELFSAARSEFKHLKYFYFHNFLYDFVWKDN
;
A
#
# COMPACT_ATOMS: atom_id res chain seq x y z
N ASN A 1 -30.45 3.15 20.33
CA ASN A 1 -30.03 3.55 18.95
C ASN A 1 -28.80 4.45 19.09
N GLY A 2 -27.59 3.91 19.27
CA GLY A 2 -26.68 3.46 18.21
C GLY A 2 -25.84 4.68 17.75
N ARG A 3 -24.52 4.75 17.96
CA ARG A 3 -23.54 3.88 17.31
C ARG A 3 -22.13 4.06 17.92
N ALA A 4 -21.44 2.93 17.98
CA ALA A 4 -20.01 2.71 18.07
C ALA A 4 -19.10 3.78 17.41
N VAL A 5 -18.33 4.53 18.21
CA VAL A 5 -17.09 5.22 17.76
C VAL A 5 -15.98 5.22 18.84
N LYS A 6 -16.29 4.98 20.12
CA LYS A 6 -15.32 5.21 21.21
C LYS A 6 -14.22 4.15 21.40
N VAL A 7 -14.22 3.08 20.61
CA VAL A 7 -13.28 1.94 20.79
C VAL A 7 -12.12 1.97 19.78
N TRP A 8 -12.10 2.92 18.85
CA TRP A 8 -11.02 3.09 17.86
C TRP A 8 -9.97 4.13 18.24
N GLU A 9 -10.19 4.95 19.27
CA GLU A 9 -9.25 6.01 19.69
C GLU A 9 -8.01 5.48 20.43
N GLU A 10 -8.05 4.24 20.94
CA GLU A 10 -7.02 3.73 21.87
C GLU A 10 -5.90 2.92 21.22
N ARG A 11 -5.96 2.64 19.91
CA ARG A 11 -4.93 1.84 19.23
C ARG A 11 -4.16 2.69 18.21
N GLN A 12 -2.96 3.09 18.62
CA GLN A 12 -1.80 3.51 17.81
C GLN A 12 -1.46 5.01 17.70
N TYR A 13 -1.75 5.84 18.70
CA TYR A 13 -0.98 7.08 18.87
C TYR A 13 0.33 6.79 19.61
N ARG A 14 1.28 6.18 18.90
CA ARG A 14 2.70 6.34 19.25
C ARG A 14 3.01 7.78 18.84
N ASN A 15 3.36 8.65 19.80
CA ASN A 15 3.65 10.07 19.56
C ASN A 15 4.40 10.24 18.23
N LEU A 16 3.78 10.94 17.29
CA LEU A 16 4.42 11.31 16.03
C LEU A 16 5.59 12.21 16.41
N ASP A 17 6.79 11.82 15.99
CA ASP A 17 8.03 12.52 16.33
C ASP A 17 8.09 13.82 15.52
N ASP A 18 7.85 14.95 16.18
CA ASP A 18 7.82 16.30 15.59
C ASP A 18 9.21 16.77 15.10
N SER A 19 10.28 15.98 15.32
CA SER A 19 11.64 16.33 14.88
C SER A 19 11.96 15.93 13.43
N ILE A 20 11.12 15.11 12.80
CA ILE A 20 11.40 14.55 11.47
C ILE A 20 10.71 15.39 10.39
N GLN A 21 11.49 16.15 9.62
CA GLN A 21 10.98 16.72 8.37
C GLN A 21 10.47 15.59 7.46
N LEU A 22 9.19 15.66 7.07
CA LEU A 22 8.59 14.79 6.08
C LEU A 22 9.29 15.01 4.75
N GLY A 23 10.12 14.06 4.35
CA GLY A 23 10.72 14.00 3.02
C GLY A 23 10.25 12.77 2.27
N THR A 24 10.32 12.81 0.94
CA THR A 24 9.85 11.73 0.04
C THR A 24 10.39 10.34 0.43
N ARG A 25 11.64 10.24 0.91
CA ARG A 25 12.23 8.96 1.35
C ARG A 25 11.54 8.38 2.58
N ASN A 26 11.27 9.20 3.60
CA ASN A 26 10.60 8.75 4.82
C ASN A 26 9.18 8.29 4.52
N ILE A 27 8.48 9.03 3.65
CA ILE A 27 7.16 8.65 3.15
C ILE A 27 7.22 7.31 2.42
N LYS A 28 8.17 7.10 1.50
CA LYS A 28 8.33 5.80 0.81
C LYS A 28 8.53 4.65 1.80
N VAL A 29 9.38 4.82 2.81
CA VAL A 29 9.61 3.80 3.84
C VAL A 29 8.34 3.50 4.64
N ALA A 30 7.56 4.53 4.99
CA ALA A 30 6.26 4.33 5.65
C ALA A 30 5.28 3.57 4.75
N LEU A 31 5.16 3.97 3.47
CA LEU A 31 4.27 3.34 2.50
C LEU A 31 4.63 1.88 2.19
N LYS A 32 5.92 1.50 2.26
CA LYS A 32 6.34 0.09 2.14
C LYS A 32 5.64 -0.83 3.15
N ARG A 33 5.27 -0.32 4.33
CA ARG A 33 4.56 -1.09 5.36
C ARG A 33 3.14 -1.46 4.97
N LEU A 34 2.55 -0.74 4.01
CA LEU A 34 1.22 -1.06 3.50
C LEU A 34 1.24 -2.21 2.48
N ARG A 35 2.42 -2.61 1.96
CA ARG A 35 2.53 -3.69 0.98
C ARG A 35 1.99 -5.01 1.55
N ARG A 36 1.10 -5.65 0.79
CA ARG A 36 0.62 -7.01 1.06
C ARG A 36 0.92 -7.83 -0.18
N PHE A 37 1.79 -8.79 -0.02
CA PHE A 37 2.19 -9.65 -1.11
C PHE A 37 1.25 -10.85 -1.20
N ALA A 38 0.80 -11.14 -2.42
CA ALA A 38 0.07 -12.36 -2.72
C ALA A 38 0.80 -13.12 -3.82
N ARG A 39 0.59 -14.44 -3.86
CA ARG A 39 0.96 -15.31 -4.98
C ARG A 39 -0.35 -15.71 -5.64
N THR A 40 -0.66 -15.09 -6.78
CA THR A 40 -1.88 -15.36 -7.55
C THR A 40 -1.55 -15.29 -9.03
N GLY A 41 -2.25 -16.05 -9.86
CA GLY A 41 -2.00 -16.10 -11.30
C GLY A 41 -1.41 -17.44 -11.74
N ALA A 42 -0.69 -17.42 -12.87
CA ALA A 42 -0.06 -18.60 -13.44
C ALA A 42 1.22 -18.99 -12.68
N ASP A 43 1.57 -20.28 -12.74
CA ASP A 43 2.74 -20.84 -12.07
C ASP A 43 4.02 -20.57 -12.87
N GLU A 44 4.52 -19.35 -12.76
CA GLU A 44 5.67 -18.85 -13.52
C GLU A 44 7.00 -18.87 -12.73
N GLU A 45 6.95 -19.01 -11.39
CA GLU A 45 8.14 -19.02 -10.52
C GLU A 45 8.47 -20.46 -10.08
N LEU A 46 9.75 -20.84 -10.11
CA LEU A 46 10.20 -22.11 -9.56
C LEU A 46 10.05 -22.12 -8.03
N ASP A 47 9.27 -23.07 -7.50
CA ASP A 47 9.25 -23.34 -6.07
C ASP A 47 10.43 -24.24 -5.70
N MET A 48 11.54 -23.62 -5.31
CA MET A 48 12.73 -24.37 -4.91
C MET A 48 12.48 -25.28 -3.71
N ASP A 49 11.76 -24.82 -2.69
CA ASP A 49 11.57 -25.56 -1.45
C ASP A 49 10.74 -26.82 -1.70
N ASP A 50 9.63 -26.67 -2.46
CA ASP A 50 8.77 -27.80 -2.80
C ASP A 50 9.41 -28.72 -3.86
N THR A 51 10.19 -28.18 -4.79
CA THR A 51 10.98 -28.98 -5.74
C THR A 51 12.00 -29.86 -5.02
N ILE A 52 12.74 -29.31 -4.05
CA ILE A 52 13.72 -30.06 -3.25
C ILE A 52 13.01 -31.15 -2.44
N TYR A 53 11.92 -30.80 -1.76
CA TYR A 53 11.15 -31.75 -0.95
C TYR A 53 10.56 -32.89 -1.80
N SER A 54 9.95 -32.56 -2.93
CA SER A 54 9.34 -33.53 -3.85
C SER A 54 10.39 -34.43 -4.50
N THR A 55 11.53 -33.87 -4.92
CA THR A 55 12.66 -34.63 -5.47
C THR A 55 13.23 -35.61 -4.44
N ALA A 56 13.40 -35.16 -3.19
CA ALA A 56 13.89 -36.03 -2.11
C ALA A 56 12.92 -37.17 -1.81
N LYS A 57 11.62 -36.90 -1.83
CA LYS A 57 10.57 -37.91 -1.63
C LYS A 57 10.47 -38.89 -2.82
N ASN A 58 10.79 -38.43 -4.02
CA ASN A 58 10.80 -39.22 -5.25
C ASN A 58 12.13 -39.97 -5.47
N ALA A 59 12.77 -40.44 -4.40
CA ALA A 59 14.03 -41.20 -4.44
C ALA A 59 15.16 -40.53 -5.26
N GLY A 60 15.19 -39.19 -5.30
CA GLY A 60 16.20 -38.42 -6.03
C GLY A 60 15.88 -38.17 -7.51
N PHE A 61 14.72 -38.63 -8.01
CA PHE A 61 14.24 -38.24 -9.33
C PHE A 61 13.68 -36.81 -9.29
N LEU A 62 14.26 -35.93 -10.11
CA LEU A 62 13.91 -34.52 -10.16
C LEU A 62 12.40 -34.33 -10.42
N ASP A 63 11.73 -33.66 -9.49
CA ASP A 63 10.31 -33.31 -9.57
C ASP A 63 10.17 -31.80 -9.40
N ILE A 64 10.03 -31.09 -10.51
CA ILE A 64 9.96 -29.63 -10.57
C ILE A 64 8.58 -29.15 -10.15
N LYS A 65 8.53 -28.29 -9.15
CA LYS A 65 7.32 -27.62 -8.68
C LYS A 65 7.37 -26.14 -9.03
N MET A 66 6.31 -25.68 -9.67
CA MET A 66 6.12 -24.28 -10.02
C MET A 66 5.08 -23.66 -9.10
N ARG A 67 5.14 -22.34 -8.91
CA ARG A 67 4.20 -21.57 -8.12
C ARG A 67 3.96 -20.20 -8.73
N PRO A 68 2.88 -19.48 -8.35
CA PRO A 68 2.65 -18.15 -8.85
C PRO A 68 3.69 -17.16 -8.32
N GLU A 69 4.10 -16.21 -9.17
CA GLU A 69 5.01 -15.13 -8.78
C GLU A 69 4.42 -14.31 -7.63
N ARG A 70 5.28 -13.91 -6.70
CA ARG A 70 4.90 -13.04 -5.59
C ARG A 70 4.86 -11.58 -6.03
N HIS A 71 3.67 -10.98 -6.04
CA HIS A 71 3.50 -9.55 -6.37
C HIS A 71 2.77 -8.79 -5.26
N ASN A 72 2.91 -7.45 -5.25
CA ASN A 72 2.12 -6.60 -4.37
C ASN A 72 0.66 -6.60 -4.85
N ALA A 73 -0.27 -7.06 -4.01
CA ALA A 73 -1.69 -7.18 -4.33
C ALA A 73 -2.54 -6.00 -3.81
N VAL A 74 -1.89 -5.02 -3.17
CA VAL A 74 -2.58 -3.88 -2.57
C VAL A 74 -3.09 -2.93 -3.63
N LYS A 75 -4.35 -2.51 -3.46
CA LYS A 75 -4.99 -1.46 -4.23
C LYS A 75 -5.19 -0.27 -3.29
N VAL A 76 -4.65 0.88 -3.67
CA VAL A 76 -4.73 2.10 -2.85
C VAL A 76 -5.63 3.11 -3.55
N LEU A 77 -6.50 3.73 -2.75
CA LEU A 77 -7.36 4.83 -3.13
C LEU A 77 -7.04 6.02 -2.24
N VAL A 78 -6.62 7.14 -2.83
CA VAL A 78 -6.21 8.36 -2.13
C VAL A 78 -7.19 9.49 -2.45
N PHE A 79 -7.58 10.24 -1.42
CA PHE A 79 -8.41 11.44 -1.57
C PHE A 79 -7.63 12.62 -1.01
N PHE A 80 -7.46 13.65 -1.82
CA PHE A 80 -6.80 14.90 -1.45
C PHE A 80 -7.85 15.98 -1.22
N ASP A 81 -7.80 16.62 -0.06
CA ASP A 81 -8.56 17.85 0.19
C ASP A 81 -7.86 19.01 -0.53
N VAL A 82 -8.61 19.71 -1.35
CA VAL A 82 -8.20 20.91 -2.06
C VAL A 82 -9.00 22.05 -1.45
N GLY A 83 -8.35 22.96 -0.74
CA GLY A 83 -9.03 24.06 -0.08
C GLY A 83 -8.02 25.10 0.37
N GLY A 84 -8.44 26.35 0.58
CA GLY A 84 -7.53 27.44 0.95
C GLY A 84 -6.69 27.15 2.19
N SER A 85 -7.24 26.40 3.16
CA SER A 85 -6.53 25.91 4.36
C SER A 85 -5.44 24.87 4.06
N MET A 86 -5.52 24.18 2.92
CA MET A 86 -4.54 23.18 2.47
C MET A 86 -3.37 23.79 1.71
N TYR A 87 -3.40 25.09 1.36
CA TYR A 87 -2.32 25.76 0.62
C TYR A 87 -0.91 25.55 1.22
N PRO A 88 -0.71 25.60 2.55
CA PRO A 88 0.60 25.35 3.16
C PRO A 88 1.10 23.90 3.00
N TYR A 89 0.20 22.95 2.74
CA TYR A 89 0.49 21.51 2.68
C TYR A 89 0.61 20.96 1.25
N VAL A 90 0.38 21.79 0.23
CA VAL A 90 0.43 21.37 -1.19
C VAL A 90 1.71 20.62 -1.51
N ARG A 91 2.87 21.17 -1.10
CA ARG A 91 4.17 20.53 -1.32
C ARG A 91 4.26 19.14 -0.65
N THR A 92 3.76 19.00 0.57
CA THR A 92 3.74 17.71 1.28
C THR A 92 2.82 16.72 0.58
N CYS A 93 1.67 17.16 0.07
CA CYS A 93 0.77 16.33 -0.72
C CYS A 93 1.42 15.87 -2.04
N GLU A 94 2.18 16.74 -2.72
CA GLU A 94 2.94 16.38 -3.92
C GLU A 94 4.04 15.34 -3.63
N GLU A 95 4.79 15.52 -2.53
CA GLU A 95 5.81 14.58 -2.10
C GLU A 95 5.20 13.21 -1.73
N LEU A 96 4.05 13.21 -1.07
CA LEU A 96 3.27 12.00 -0.79
C LEU A 96 2.81 11.32 -2.06
N PHE A 97 2.28 12.09 -3.02
CA PHE A 97 1.82 11.58 -4.30
C PHE A 97 2.96 10.92 -5.09
N SER A 98 4.10 11.59 -5.17
CA SER A 98 5.31 11.07 -5.84
C SER A 98 5.81 9.78 -5.18
N ALA A 99 5.86 9.75 -3.84
CA ALA A 99 6.22 8.56 -3.08
C ALA A 99 5.25 7.39 -3.35
N ALA A 100 3.94 7.64 -3.25
CA ALA A 100 2.91 6.63 -3.42
C ALA A 100 2.89 6.03 -4.84
N ARG A 101 3.02 6.86 -5.87
CA ARG A 101 3.04 6.40 -7.27
C ARG A 101 4.22 5.47 -7.55
N SER A 102 5.36 5.68 -6.88
CA SER A 102 6.53 4.81 -7.03
C SER A 102 6.40 3.48 -6.28
N GLU A 103 5.56 3.41 -5.25
CA GLU A 103 5.45 2.25 -4.36
C GLU A 103 4.29 1.30 -4.72
N PHE A 104 3.21 1.82 -5.31
CA PHE A 104 2.00 1.05 -5.63
C PHE A 104 1.68 1.05 -7.13
N LYS A 105 1.61 -0.16 -7.73
CA LYS A 105 1.17 -0.35 -9.12
C LYS A 105 -0.28 0.06 -9.34
N HIS A 106 -1.12 -0.14 -8.33
CA HIS A 106 -2.55 0.19 -8.36
C HIS A 106 -2.85 1.32 -7.38
N LEU A 107 -2.67 2.54 -7.85
CA LEU A 107 -2.99 3.77 -7.12
C LEU A 107 -4.03 4.56 -7.91
N LYS A 108 -5.18 4.83 -7.29
CA LYS A 108 -6.16 5.81 -7.78
C LYS A 108 -6.19 6.99 -6.83
N TYR A 109 -6.29 8.19 -7.37
CA TYR A 109 -6.36 9.43 -6.59
C TYR A 109 -7.53 10.29 -7.05
N PHE A 110 -8.04 11.08 -6.12
CA PHE A 110 -9.18 11.96 -6.32
C PHE A 110 -9.01 13.22 -5.47
N TYR A 111 -9.59 14.33 -5.93
CA TYR A 111 -9.62 15.59 -5.22
C TYR A 111 -11.05 15.89 -4.74
N PHE A 112 -11.18 16.48 -3.55
CA PHE A 112 -12.43 16.97 -2.98
C PHE A 112 -12.22 18.30 -2.25
N HIS A 113 -13.29 19.05 -1.98
CA HIS A 113 -13.22 20.34 -1.29
C HIS A 113 -13.96 20.28 0.05
N ASN A 114 -13.25 20.29 1.18
CA ASN A 114 -13.74 20.25 2.57
C ASN A 114 -14.59 19.02 2.96
N PHE A 115 -15.55 18.61 2.13
CA PHE A 115 -16.45 17.47 2.32
C PHE A 115 -16.58 16.66 1.04
N LEU A 116 -16.70 15.33 1.19
CA LEU A 116 -17.04 14.44 0.10
C LEU A 116 -18.54 14.60 -0.22
N TYR A 117 -18.83 15.25 -1.34
CA TYR A 117 -20.18 15.30 -1.92
C TYR A 117 -20.43 14.00 -2.73
N ASP A 118 -21.49 13.98 -3.55
CA ASP A 118 -21.89 12.81 -4.35
C ASP A 118 -20.84 12.34 -5.36
N PHE A 119 -19.92 13.22 -5.78
CA PHE A 119 -18.89 12.93 -6.78
C PHE A 119 -17.52 13.48 -6.38
N VAL A 120 -16.48 12.77 -6.80
CA VAL A 120 -15.08 13.16 -6.62
C VAL A 120 -14.40 13.30 -7.96
N TRP A 121 -13.48 14.27 -8.08
CA TRP A 121 -12.85 14.64 -9.34
C TRP A 121 -11.49 13.96 -9.47
N LYS A 122 -11.14 13.51 -10.68
CA LYS A 122 -9.79 12.94 -10.97
C LYS A 122 -8.79 14.00 -11.40
N ASP A 123 -9.29 15.10 -11.94
CA ASP A 123 -8.53 16.28 -12.35
C ASP A 123 -9.17 17.50 -11.67
N ASN A 124 -8.33 18.41 -11.18
CA ASN A 124 -8.74 19.63 -10.48
C ASN A 124 -8.27 20.85 -11.25
#